data_AF-A0A2G5NJ93-F1
#
_entry.id   AF-A0A2G5NJ93-F1
#
_cell.length_a   1.000
_cell.length_b   1.000
_cell.length_c   1.000
_cell.angle_alpha   90.00
_cell.angle_beta   90.00
_cell.angle_gamma   90.00
#
_symmetry.space_group_name_H-M   'P 1'
#
loop_
_entity.id
_entity.type
_entity.pdbx_description
1 polymer ?
#
loop_
_entity_poly.entity_id
_entity_poly.type
_entity_poly.pdbx_seq_one_letter_code
_entity_poly.pdbx_strand_id
1 'polypeptide(L)'
;MQPLKRIIYCIKVIIKSEDKVNPIYHVTYHYLVQAVSLSEPVKLNDSIYNKVSFPKTAIRYLDIIETDEINPDDSDYEEYVYLHRTGDIKLFYSKEMVTYQLNEVHQ
;
A
#
# COMPACT_ATOMS: atom_id res chain seq x y z
N MET A 1 -14.06 1.68 25.14
CA MET A 1 -13.84 1.84 23.69
C MET A 1 -13.87 0.46 23.05
N GLN A 2 -14.16 0.32 21.77
CA GLN A 2 -14.32 -1.00 21.11
C GLN A 2 -13.11 -1.29 20.22
N PRO A 3 -12.58 -2.51 20.19
CA PRO A 3 -11.48 -2.84 19.28
C PRO A 3 -11.85 -2.56 17.82
N LEU A 4 -10.83 -2.21 17.03
CA LEU A 4 -10.96 -1.93 15.59
C LEU A 4 -10.16 -2.95 14.79
N LYS A 5 -10.40 -3.01 13.49
CA LYS A 5 -9.59 -3.77 12.56
C LYS A 5 -8.73 -2.82 11.73
N ARG A 6 -7.41 -3.01 11.78
CA ARG A 6 -6.46 -2.41 10.84
C ARG A 6 -6.48 -3.18 9.53
N ILE A 7 -6.43 -2.45 8.42
CA ILE A 7 -6.14 -3.04 7.11
C ILE A 7 -4.95 -2.29 6.53
N ILE A 8 -3.90 -3.03 6.17
CA ILE A 8 -2.73 -2.50 5.48
C ILE A 8 -2.80 -2.92 4.02
N TYR A 9 -2.94 -1.93 3.15
CA TYR A 9 -2.86 -2.07 1.71
C TYR A 9 -1.45 -1.76 1.23
N CYS A 10 -1.04 -2.37 0.12
CA CYS A 10 0.16 -1.97 -0.60
C CYS A 10 -0.13 -1.74 -2.07
N ILE A 11 0.29 -0.57 -2.57
CA ILE A 11 0.40 -0.31 -3.99
C ILE A 11 1.87 -0.46 -4.40
N LYS A 12 2.17 -1.48 -5.18
CA LYS A 12 3.45 -1.61 -5.89
C LYS A 12 3.36 -0.87 -7.22
N VAL A 13 4.20 0.13 -7.40
CA VAL A 13 4.31 0.95 -8.61
C VAL A 13 5.64 0.60 -9.30
N ILE A 14 5.59 0.29 -10.59
CA ILE A 14 6.77 -0.05 -11.39
C ILE A 14 6.85 0.91 -12.57
N ILE A 15 7.97 1.62 -12.68
CA ILE A 15 8.26 2.55 -13.78
C ILE A 15 9.51 2.03 -14.49
N LYS A 16 9.36 1.76 -15.79
CA LYS A 16 10.46 1.36 -16.67
C LYS A 16 11.15 2.61 -17.21
N SER A 17 12.49 2.64 -17.20
CA SER A 17 13.28 3.66 -17.88
C SER A 17 13.03 3.66 -19.39
N GLU A 18 13.34 4.77 -20.06
CA GLU A 18 13.21 4.88 -21.51
C GLU A 18 14.27 4.08 -22.29
N ASP A 19 15.39 3.70 -21.65
CA ASP A 19 16.42 2.86 -22.25
C ASP A 19 15.85 1.49 -22.65
N LYS A 20 16.03 1.14 -23.92
CA LYS A 20 15.56 -0.12 -24.52
C LYS A 20 16.58 -1.25 -24.39
N VAL A 21 17.86 -0.94 -24.26
CA VAL A 21 18.95 -1.92 -24.27
C VAL A 21 19.15 -2.47 -22.86
N ASN A 22 19.22 -1.60 -21.86
CA ASN A 22 19.36 -1.99 -20.46
C ASN A 22 18.31 -1.27 -19.60
N PRO A 23 17.02 -1.67 -19.69
CA PRO A 23 15.98 -1.01 -18.92
C PRO A 23 16.19 -1.15 -17.41
N ILE A 24 16.15 -0.02 -16.72
CA ILE A 24 16.10 0.07 -15.26
C ILE A 24 14.64 0.11 -14.84
N TYR A 25 14.30 -0.66 -13.82
CA TYR A 25 12.96 -0.67 -13.24
C TYR A 25 13.01 0.01 -11.87
N HIS A 26 12.35 1.14 -11.76
CA HIS A 26 12.11 1.82 -10.50
C HIS A 26 10.84 1.25 -9.89
N VAL A 27 10.96 0.67 -8.69
CA VAL A 27 9.85 0.05 -7.98
C VAL A 27 9.62 0.80 -6.68
N THR A 28 8.41 1.31 -6.49
CA THR A 28 8.01 1.96 -5.23
C THR A 28 6.85 1.19 -4.61
N TYR A 29 6.95 0.93 -3.32
CA TYR A 29 5.90 0.32 -2.52
C TYR A 29 5.27 1.39 -1.64
N HIS A 30 3.98 1.64 -1.80
CA HIS A 30 3.20 2.57 -0.98
C HIS A 30 2.28 1.78 -0.07
N TYR A 31 2.47 1.90 1.25
CA TYR A 31 1.66 1.24 2.24
C TYR A 31 0.62 2.21 2.79
N LEU A 32 -0.64 1.83 2.66
CA LEU A 32 -1.78 2.60 3.12
C LEU A 32 -2.51 1.86 4.22
N VAL A 33 -3.07 2.63 5.16
CA VAL A 33 -3.76 2.08 6.31
C VAL A 33 -5.19 2.61 6.37
N GLN A 34 -6.10 1.70 6.74
CA GLN A 34 -7.48 1.99 7.05
C GLN A 34 -7.84 1.34 8.38
N ALA A 35 -8.77 1.95 9.11
CA ALA A 35 -9.38 1.37 10.30
C ALA A 35 -10.88 1.16 10.07
N VAL A 36 -11.36 -0.04 10.33
CA VAL A 36 -12.78 -0.41 10.20
C VAL A 36 -13.27 -1.10 11.46
N SER A 37 -14.58 -1.29 11.57
CA SER A 37 -15.12 -2.11 12.67
C SER A 37 -14.77 -3.59 12.49
N LEU A 38 -14.65 -4.36 13.57
CA LEU A 38 -14.27 -5.78 13.51
C LEU A 38 -15.21 -6.64 12.65
N SER A 39 -16.50 -6.28 12.59
CA SER A 39 -17.51 -6.99 11.80
C SER A 39 -17.54 -6.57 10.33
N GLU A 40 -16.82 -5.51 9.95
CA GLU A 40 -16.82 -5.00 8.59
C GLU A 40 -15.95 -5.86 7.67
N PRO A 41 -16.45 -6.27 6.50
CA PRO A 41 -15.66 -7.05 5.56
C PRO A 41 -14.57 -6.18 4.94
N VAL A 42 -13.39 -6.76 4.80
CA VAL A 42 -12.26 -6.13 4.10
C VAL A 42 -12.59 -6.06 2.61
N LYS A 43 -12.42 -4.87 2.01
CA LYS A 43 -12.66 -4.65 0.59
C LYS A 43 -11.40 -4.09 -0.08
N LEU A 44 -11.12 -4.59 -1.26
CA LEU A 44 -10.13 -4.05 -2.19
C LEU A 44 -10.88 -3.32 -3.29
N ASN A 45 -10.60 -2.03 -3.51
CA ASN A 45 -11.20 -1.29 -4.61
C ASN A 45 -10.14 -0.42 -5.34
N ASP A 46 -10.44 -0.08 -6.59
CA ASP A 46 -9.53 0.72 -7.42
C ASP A 46 -9.46 2.20 -7.02
N SER A 47 -10.42 2.73 -6.26
CA SER A 47 -10.34 4.10 -5.74
C SER A 47 -9.18 4.31 -4.78
N ILE A 48 -8.61 3.25 -4.20
CA ILE A 48 -7.38 3.32 -3.38
C ILE A 48 -6.21 3.87 -4.19
N TYR A 49 -6.17 3.60 -5.50
CA TYR A 49 -5.14 4.18 -6.38
C TYR A 49 -5.18 5.71 -6.41
N ASN A 50 -6.31 6.36 -6.09
CA ASN A 50 -6.41 7.82 -6.07
C ASN A 50 -5.66 8.44 -4.87
N LYS A 51 -5.21 7.63 -3.90
CA LYS A 51 -4.43 8.09 -2.74
C LYS A 51 -2.95 8.31 -3.06
N VAL A 52 -2.48 7.84 -4.21
CA VAL A 52 -1.09 7.95 -4.64
C VAL A 52 -1.05 8.45 -6.07
N SER A 53 -0.17 9.42 -6.35
CA SER A 53 0.06 9.88 -7.71
C SER A 53 1.17 9.06 -8.36
N PHE A 54 0.96 8.61 -9.60
CA PHE A 54 1.94 7.87 -10.38
C PHE A 54 1.91 8.29 -11.85
N PRO A 55 3.02 8.13 -12.59
CA PRO A 55 3.06 8.38 -14.03
C PRO A 55 2.06 7.48 -14.79
N LYS A 56 1.56 7.95 -15.93
CA LYS A 56 0.64 7.17 -16.79
C LYS A 56 1.24 5.86 -17.31
N THR A 57 2.56 5.81 -17.41
CA THR A 57 3.32 4.64 -17.88
C THR A 57 3.57 3.61 -16.77
N ALA A 58 3.18 3.90 -15.53
CA ALA A 58 3.43 3.01 -14.40
C ALA A 58 2.54 1.77 -14.44
N ILE A 59 3.15 0.61 -14.24
CA ILE A 59 2.45 -0.63 -13.92
C ILE A 59 2.16 -0.62 -12.42
N ARG A 60 0.93 -0.96 -12.03
CA ARG A 60 0.45 -0.85 -10.65
C ARG A 60 -0.19 -2.15 -10.21
N TYR A 61 0.13 -2.58 -9.00
CA TYR A 61 -0.49 -3.71 -8.34
C TYR A 61 -0.94 -3.28 -6.95
N LEU A 62 -2.18 -3.58 -6.61
CA LEU A 62 -2.78 -3.32 -5.32
C LEU A 62 -3.08 -4.65 -4.64
N ASP A 63 -2.69 -4.76 -3.38
CA ASP A 63 -2.93 -5.94 -2.55
C ASP A 63 -3.20 -5.55 -1.09
N ILE A 64 -3.78 -6.48 -0.33
CA ILE A 64 -3.90 -6.42 1.12
C ILE A 64 -2.74 -7.20 1.71
N ILE A 65 -1.87 -6.52 2.45
CA ILE A 65 -0.68 -7.13 3.03
C ILE A 65 -0.96 -7.74 4.39
N GLU A 66 -1.76 -7.06 5.20
CA GLU A 66 -1.99 -7.46 6.59
C GLU A 66 -3.33 -6.93 7.10
N THR A 67 -3.95 -7.69 7.99
CA THR A 67 -5.13 -7.24 8.73
C THR A 67 -5.03 -7.67 10.19
N ASP A 68 -5.07 -6.70 11.10
CA ASP A 68 -4.87 -6.94 12.53
C ASP A 68 -6.00 -6.32 13.35
N GLU A 69 -6.20 -6.84 14.55
CA GLU A 69 -7.02 -6.18 15.56
C GLU A 69 -6.20 -5.10 16.27
N ILE A 70 -6.84 -3.96 16.55
CA ILE A 70 -6.27 -2.85 17.32
C ILE A 70 -7.12 -2.69 18.58
N ASN A 71 -6.48 -2.85 19.72
CA ASN A 71 -7.12 -2.77 21.02
C ASN A 71 -7.11 -1.35 21.57
N PRO A 72 -8.10 -0.96 22.39
CA PRO A 72 -8.10 0.34 23.07
C PRO A 72 -6.86 0.65 23.91
N ASP A 73 -6.14 -0.38 24.35
CA ASP A 73 -4.94 -0.24 25.17
C ASP A 73 -3.67 -0.03 24.31
N ASP A 74 -3.77 -0.12 22.98
CA ASP A 74 -2.66 0.10 22.07
C ASP A 74 -2.28 1.59 22.03
N SER A 75 -0.98 1.88 22.03
CA SER A 75 -0.47 3.26 22.14
C SER A 75 -0.89 4.18 21.00
N ASP A 76 -1.20 3.62 19.84
CA ASP A 76 -1.60 4.32 18.61
C ASP A 76 -3.12 4.23 18.34
N TYR A 77 -3.91 3.68 19.27
CA TYR A 77 -5.35 3.45 19.09
C TYR A 77 -6.14 4.69 18.65
N GLU A 78 -5.86 5.86 19.22
CA GLU A 78 -6.56 7.12 18.89
C GLU A 78 -6.39 7.54 17.42
N GLU A 79 -5.25 7.22 16.79
CA GLU A 79 -5.04 7.50 15.36
C GLU A 79 -6.02 6.68 14.50
N TYR A 80 -6.24 5.41 14.87
CA TYR A 80 -7.17 4.54 14.16
C TYR A 80 -8.62 4.85 14.45
N VAL A 81 -8.95 5.32 15.66
CA VAL A 81 -10.28 5.87 15.95
C VAL A 81 -10.57 7.05 15.02
N TYR A 82 -9.60 7.94 14.81
CA TYR A 82 -9.75 9.04 13.87
C TYR A 82 -9.98 8.54 12.43
N LEU A 83 -9.13 7.63 11.95
CA LEU A 83 -9.27 7.05 10.60
C LEU A 83 -10.61 6.34 10.41
N HIS A 84 -11.07 5.60 11.42
CA HIS A 84 -12.36 4.92 11.39
C HIS A 84 -13.51 5.91 11.29
N ARG A 85 -13.48 7.00 12.07
CA ARG A 85 -14.52 8.04 12.06
C ARG A 85 -14.59 8.81 10.74
N THR A 86 -13.45 9.06 10.09
CA THR A 86 -13.41 9.76 8.80
C THR A 86 -13.66 8.83 7.61
N GLY A 87 -13.52 7.52 7.81
CA GLY A 87 -13.56 6.53 6.73
C GLY A 87 -12.39 6.68 5.75
N ASP A 88 -11.34 7.39 6.16
CA ASP A 88 -10.22 7.72 5.28
C ASP A 88 -9.20 6.57 5.18
N ILE A 89 -8.47 6.56 4.07
CA ILE A 89 -7.33 5.69 3.84
C ILE A 89 -6.09 6.58 3.75
N LYS A 90 -5.15 6.36 4.67
CA LYS A 90 -3.96 7.21 4.84
C LYS A 90 -2.72 6.49 4.34
N LEU A 91 -1.90 7.18 3.54
CA LEU A 91 -0.55 6.75 3.23
C LEU A 91 0.31 6.92 4.49
N PHE A 92 0.93 5.85 4.99
CA PHE A 92 1.75 5.92 6.21
C PHE A 92 3.21 5.54 5.97
N TYR A 93 3.51 4.77 4.93
CA TYR A 93 4.89 4.41 4.59
C TYR A 93 5.08 4.28 3.09
N SER A 94 6.27 4.65 2.59
CA SER A 94 6.68 4.44 1.21
C SER A 94 8.12 4.00 1.16
N LYS A 95 8.41 3.00 0.33
CA LYS A 95 9.75 2.44 0.15
C LYS A 95 10.09 2.41 -1.34
N GLU A 96 11.16 3.11 -1.69
CA GLU A 96 11.73 3.07 -3.04
C GLU A 96 12.78 1.98 -3.16
N MET A 97 12.77 1.28 -4.29
CA MET A 97 13.75 0.26 -4.64
C MET A 97 14.10 0.42 -6.12
N VAL A 98 15.40 0.50 -6.42
CA VAL A 98 15.89 0.43 -7.80
C VAL A 98 16.21 -1.03 -8.10
N THR A 99 15.60 -1.58 -9.13
CA THR A 99 15.84 -2.95 -9.58
C THR A 99 16.58 -2.94 -10.91
N TYR A 100 17.65 -3.70 -10.98
CA TYR A 100 18.44 -3.92 -12.19
C TYR A 100 17.96 -5.19 -12.89
N GLN A 101 18.10 -5.23 -14.20
CA GLN A 101 17.86 -6.44 -14.97
C GLN A 101 18.92 -7.48 -14.55
N LEU A 102 18.47 -8.60 -13.98
CA LEU A 102 19.33 -9.78 -13.85
C LEU A 102 19.58 -10.27 -15.28
N ASN A 103 20.83 -10.25 -15.73
CA ASN A 103 21.21 -10.92 -16.97
C ASN A 103 20.72 -12.37 -16.87
N GLU A 104 20.06 -12.87 -17.92
CA GLU A 104 19.61 -14.25 -17.98
C GLU A 104 20.78 -15.17 -17.64
N VAL A 105 20.65 -15.97 -16.58
CA VAL A 105 21.57 -17.06 -16.32
C VAL A 105 21.25 -18.11 -17.38
N HIS A 106 21.96 -18.05 -18.51
CA HIS A 106 21.90 -19.12 -19.50
C HIS A 106 22.43 -20.40 -18.82
N GLN A 107 21.53 -21.36 -18.59
CA GLN A 107 21.88 -22.74 -18.20
C GLN A 107 22.37 -23.52 -19.42
#